data_AF-D0R4Z8-F1
#
_entry.id   AF-D0R4Z8-F1
#
_cell.length_a   1.000
_cell.length_b   1.000
_cell.length_c   1.000
_cell.angle_alpha   90.00
_cell.angle_beta   90.00
_cell.angle_gamma   90.00
#
_symmetry.space_group_name_H-M   'P 1'
#
loop_
_entity.id
_entity.type
_entity.pdbx_description
1 polymer ?
#
loop_
_entity_poly.entity_id
_entity_poly.type
_entity_poly.pdbx_seq_one_letter_code
_entity_poly.pdbx_strand_id
1 'polypeptide(L)'
;MKKLKQFIIKNRQVKGFTLVEMVIVIAIIAMLILLIVPGLSRQKDRATSKTDEALRTTIETQRQLAEDNGDGTSLEELVKKEYISQKQKERYEKLPQK
;
A
#
# COMPACT_ATOMS: atom_id res chain seq x y z
N MET A 1 65.76 -6.24 4.27
CA MET A 1 64.55 -6.12 5.14
C MET A 1 63.22 -6.01 4.40
N LYS A 2 63.12 -5.37 3.21
CA LYS A 2 61.85 -5.21 2.47
C LYS A 2 61.20 -6.54 2.04
N LYS A 3 62.00 -7.55 1.67
CA LYS A 3 61.50 -8.87 1.24
C LYS A 3 60.83 -9.67 2.37
N LEU A 4 61.24 -9.48 3.62
CA LEU A 4 60.66 -10.16 4.77
C LEU A 4 59.26 -9.61 5.12
N LYS A 5 59.08 -8.28 5.07
CA LYS A 5 57.75 -7.64 5.20
C LYS A 5 56.77 -8.13 4.12
N GLN A 6 57.25 -8.31 2.89
CA GLN A 6 56.44 -8.74 1.76
C GLN A 6 55.97 -10.20 1.89
N PHE A 7 56.78 -11.06 2.52
CA PHE A 7 56.42 -12.45 2.81
C PHE A 7 55.31 -12.56 3.87
N ILE A 8 55.37 -11.74 4.93
CA ILE A 8 54.37 -11.71 6.00
C ILE A 8 53.00 -11.21 5.50
N ILE A 9 53.00 -10.22 4.60
CA ILE A 9 51.75 -9.66 4.04
C ILE A 9 51.09 -10.64 3.05
N LYS A 10 51.86 -11.46 2.33
CA LYS A 10 51.36 -12.41 1.32
C LYS A 10 50.56 -13.57 1.92
N ASN A 11 50.78 -13.90 3.20
CA ASN A 11 50.12 -15.02 3.90
C ASN A 11 48.96 -14.58 4.82
N ARG A 12 48.52 -13.32 4.72
CA ARG A 12 47.44 -12.80 5.56
C ARG A 12 46.10 -13.33 5.04
N GLN A 13 45.57 -14.38 5.65
CA GLN A 13 44.20 -14.82 5.38
C GLN A 13 43.24 -13.72 5.83
N VAL A 14 42.60 -13.08 4.86
CA VAL A 14 41.52 -12.13 5.10
C VAL A 14 40.33 -12.95 5.60
N LYS A 15 39.87 -12.69 6.83
CA LYS A 15 38.65 -13.31 7.34
C LYS A 15 37.48 -12.80 6.49
N GLY A 16 36.91 -13.68 5.67
CA GLY A 16 35.76 -13.40 4.84
C GLY A 16 34.45 -13.56 5.60
N PHE A 17 33.39 -13.02 5.01
CA PHE A 17 32.02 -13.11 5.49
C PHE A 17 31.60 -14.57 5.72
N THR A 18 31.02 -14.88 6.88
CA THR A 18 30.61 -16.25 7.25
C THR A 18 29.13 -16.50 6.98
N LEU A 19 28.73 -17.76 6.77
CA LEU A 19 27.32 -18.11 6.67
C LEU A 19 26.53 -17.75 7.93
N VAL A 20 27.17 -17.85 9.11
CA VAL A 20 26.56 -17.50 10.40
C VAL A 20 26.16 -16.02 10.43
N GLU A 21 27.01 -15.12 9.93
CA GLU A 21 26.66 -13.70 9.84
C GLU A 21 25.46 -13.45 8.91
N MET A 22 25.36 -14.16 7.77
CA MET A 22 24.22 -14.02 6.86
C MET A 22 22.92 -14.49 7.53
N VAL A 23 22.97 -15.59 8.29
CA VAL A 23 21.80 -16.12 9.02
C VAL A 23 21.31 -15.13 10.07
N ILE A 24 22.22 -14.53 10.85
CA ILE A 24 21.85 -13.54 11.87
C ILE A 24 21.22 -12.30 11.20
N VAL A 25 21.78 -11.83 10.07
CA VAL A 25 21.23 -10.69 9.33
C VAL A 25 19.82 -10.98 8.81
N ILE A 26 19.60 -12.14 8.20
CA ILE A 26 18.27 -12.54 7.72
C ILE A 26 17.28 -12.66 8.88
N ALA A 27 17.71 -13.19 10.03
CA ALA A 27 16.86 -13.28 11.22
C ALA A 27 16.41 -11.90 11.73
N ILE A 28 17.33 -10.92 11.76
CA ILE A 28 17.00 -9.53 12.15
C ILE A 28 16.02 -8.91 11.14
N ILE A 29 16.27 -9.05 9.83
CA ILE A 29 15.38 -8.53 8.78
C ILE A 29 13.98 -9.16 8.88
N ALA A 30 13.89 -10.47 9.09
CA ALA A 30 12.62 -11.16 9.27
C ALA A 30 11.85 -10.62 10.50
N MET A 31 12.53 -10.40 11.62
CA MET A 31 11.92 -9.79 12.81
C MET A 31 11.39 -8.38 12.53
N LEU A 32 12.14 -7.54 11.81
CA LEU A 32 11.69 -6.19 11.44
C LEU A 32 10.47 -6.23 10.53
N ILE A 33 10.43 -7.14 9.54
CA ILE A 33 9.27 -7.32 8.65
C ILE A 33 8.01 -7.66 9.46
N LEU A 34 8.12 -8.55 10.46
CA LEU A 34 6.99 -8.91 11.32
C LEU A 34 6.41 -7.70 12.08
N LEU A 35 7.24 -6.73 12.45
CA LEU A 35 6.78 -5.50 13.10
C LEU A 35 6.14 -4.52 12.10
N ILE A 36 6.66 -4.44 10.88
CA ILE A 36 6.24 -3.47 9.85
C ILE A 36 4.94 -3.89 9.14
N VAL A 37 4.82 -5.17 8.76
CA VAL A 37 3.66 -5.73 8.03
C VAL A 37 2.30 -5.39 8.66
N PRO A 38 2.07 -5.56 9.97
CA PRO A 38 0.77 -5.22 10.56
C PRO A 38 0.49 -3.71 10.53
N GLY A 39 1.52 -2.87 10.58
CA GLY A 39 1.41 -1.43 10.40
C GLY A 39 0.94 -1.06 8.99
N LEU A 40 1.56 -1.68 7.97
CA LEU A 40 1.19 -1.46 6.56
C LEU A 40 -0.22 -1.95 6.24
N SER A 41 -0.63 -3.11 6.76
CA SER A 41 -2.00 -3.61 6.59
C SER A 41 -3.02 -2.62 7.13
N ARG A 42 -2.83 -2.13 8.36
CA ARG A 42 -3.73 -1.14 8.97
C ARG A 42 -3.78 0.17 8.19
N GLN A 43 -2.67 0.63 7.61
CA GLN A 43 -2.66 1.82 6.76
C GLN A 43 -3.44 1.62 5.47
N LYS A 44 -3.28 0.45 4.82
CA LYS A 44 -4.05 0.09 3.62
C LYS A 44 -5.54 0.04 3.91
N ASP A 45 -5.94 -0.56 5.03
CA ASP A 45 -7.34 -0.67 5.44
C ASP A 45 -7.94 0.73 5.70
N ARG A 46 -7.23 1.59 6.42
CA ARG A 46 -7.63 2.99 6.65
C ARG A 46 -7.74 3.82 5.36
N ALA A 47 -6.81 3.64 4.43
CA ALA A 47 -6.86 4.31 3.14
C ALA A 47 -8.06 3.86 2.32
N THR A 48 -8.35 2.55 2.33
CA THR A 48 -9.52 1.96 1.67
C THR A 48 -10.80 2.53 2.26
N SER A 49 -10.96 2.50 3.60
CA SER A 49 -12.16 3.03 4.26
C SER A 49 -12.37 4.52 4.00
N LYS A 50 -11.31 5.32 4.03
CA LYS A 50 -11.39 6.76 3.74
C LYS A 50 -11.77 7.02 2.28
N THR A 51 -11.30 6.19 1.36
CA THR A 51 -11.67 6.28 -0.06
C THR A 51 -13.13 5.89 -0.28
N ASP A 52 -13.61 4.87 0.43
CA ASP A 52 -15.01 4.44 0.35
C ASP A 52 -15.95 5.50 0.93
N GLU A 53 -15.58 6.13 2.04
CA GLU A 53 -16.31 7.26 2.63
C GLU A 53 -16.35 8.46 1.66
N ALA A 54 -15.21 8.84 1.08
CA ALA A 54 -15.15 9.91 0.09
C ALA A 54 -16.00 9.61 -1.16
N LEU A 55 -16.07 8.34 -1.57
CA LEU A 55 -16.94 7.91 -2.67
C LEU A 55 -18.41 8.09 -2.31
N ARG A 56 -18.83 7.73 -1.09
CA ARG A 56 -20.20 7.94 -0.63
C ARG A 56 -20.57 9.41 -0.63
N THR A 57 -19.73 10.26 -0.06
CA THR A 57 -19.94 11.71 -0.05
C THR A 57 -20.01 12.28 -1.46
N THR A 58 -19.13 11.83 -2.36
CA THR A 58 -19.13 12.30 -3.75
C THR A 58 -20.44 11.94 -4.44
N ILE A 59 -20.91 10.69 -4.32
CA ILE A 59 -22.18 10.25 -4.91
C ILE A 59 -23.35 11.05 -4.33
N GLU A 60 -23.35 11.32 -3.02
CA GLU A 60 -24.37 12.16 -2.39
C GLU A 60 -24.37 13.59 -2.94
N THR A 61 -23.20 14.21 -3.08
CA THR A 61 -23.08 15.53 -3.73
C THR A 61 -23.58 15.49 -5.17
N GLN A 62 -23.29 14.43 -5.91
CA GLN A 62 -23.78 14.27 -7.28
C GLN A 62 -25.31 14.06 -7.34
N ARG A 63 -25.90 13.38 -6.34
CA ARG A 63 -27.37 13.29 -6.21
C ARG A 63 -28.00 14.64 -5.97
N GLN A 64 -27.44 15.44 -5.08
CA GLN A 64 -27.92 16.80 -4.80
C GLN A 64 -27.86 17.67 -6.07
N LEU A 65 -26.75 17.61 -6.82
CA LEU A 65 -26.62 18.31 -8.10
C LEU A 65 -27.62 17.83 -9.16
N ALA A 66 -27.95 16.53 -9.18
CA ALA A 66 -28.98 15.99 -10.06
C ALA A 66 -30.37 16.51 -9.66
N GLU A 67 -30.68 16.49 -8.37
CA GLU A 67 -31.94 16.99 -7.82
C GLU A 67 -32.16 18.48 -8.12
N ASP A 68 -31.13 19.32 -7.93
CA ASP A 68 -31.17 20.75 -8.25
C ASP A 68 -31.43 21.01 -9.74
N ASN A 69 -30.96 20.11 -10.61
CA ASN A 69 -31.18 20.18 -12.06
C ASN A 69 -32.51 19.55 -12.51
N GLY A 70 -33.31 19.01 -11.59
CA GLY A 70 -34.54 18.28 -11.90
C GLY A 70 -34.29 16.91 -12.55
N ASP A 71 -33.07 16.40 -12.47
CA ASP A 71 -32.68 15.08 -12.95
C ASP A 71 -32.95 14.00 -11.89
N GLY A 72 -33.12 12.76 -12.37
CA GLY A 72 -33.37 11.63 -11.49
C GLY A 72 -32.13 11.27 -10.66
N THR A 73 -32.36 10.87 -9.40
CA THR A 73 -31.29 10.65 -8.42
C THR A 73 -30.88 9.19 -8.27
N SER A 74 -31.49 8.26 -9.01
CA SER A 74 -31.10 6.83 -8.97
C SER A 74 -29.65 6.64 -9.46
N LEU A 75 -28.96 5.60 -8.98
CA LEU A 75 -27.57 5.33 -9.41
C LEU A 75 -27.49 5.10 -10.93
N GLU A 76 -28.54 4.52 -11.53
CA GLU A 76 -28.69 4.32 -12.96
C GLU A 76 -28.80 5.65 -13.72
N GLU A 77 -29.58 6.59 -13.21
CA GLU A 77 -29.75 7.91 -13.81
C GLU A 77 -28.50 8.76 -13.66
N LEU A 78 -27.81 8.70 -12.52
CA LEU A 78 -26.53 9.39 -12.30
C LEU A 78 -25.46 8.90 -13.28
N VAL A 79 -25.44 7.60 -13.62
CA VAL A 79 -24.55 7.08 -14.68
C VAL A 79 -25.01 7.54 -16.06
N LYS A 80 -26.31 7.45 -16.35
CA LYS A 80 -26.88 7.84 -17.65
C LYS A 80 -26.67 9.31 -17.98
N LYS A 81 -26.71 10.17 -16.95
CA LYS A 81 -26.50 11.62 -17.03
C LYS A 81 -25.03 12.02 -16.78
N GLU A 82 -24.13 11.04 -16.69
CA GLU A 82 -22.68 11.23 -16.55
C GLU A 82 -22.23 11.97 -15.27
N TYR A 83 -23.10 12.07 -14.26
CA TYR A 83 -22.73 12.57 -12.92
C TYR A 83 -21.71 11.64 -12.23
N ILE A 84 -21.82 10.33 -12.46
CA ILE A 84 -20.88 9.32 -11.93
C ILE A 84 -20.51 8.31 -13.01
N SER A 85 -19.30 7.75 -12.91
CA SER A 85 -18.84 6.67 -13.79
C SER A 85 -19.41 5.30 -13.41
N GLN A 86 -19.47 4.38 -14.39
CA GLN A 86 -19.84 2.98 -14.15
C GLN A 86 -18.96 2.31 -13.08
N LYS A 87 -17.67 2.64 -13.03
CA LYS A 87 -16.74 2.13 -12.01
C LYS A 87 -17.08 2.61 -10.60
N GLN A 88 -17.55 3.85 -10.46
CA GLN A 88 -17.99 4.40 -9.18
C GLN A 88 -19.28 3.72 -8.71
N LYS A 89 -20.23 3.47 -9.61
CA LYS A 89 -21.44 2.70 -9.33
C LYS A 89 -21.10 1.29 -8.84
N GLU A 90 -20.33 0.52 -9.61
CA GLU A 90 -19.95 -0.85 -9.25
C GLU A 90 -19.21 -0.94 -7.91
N ARG A 91 -18.34 0.05 -7.63
CA ARG A 91 -17.64 0.10 -6.35
C ARG A 91 -18.59 0.41 -5.21
N TYR A 92 -19.50 1.37 -5.38
CA TYR A 92 -20.48 1.77 -4.38
C TYR A 92 -21.46 0.64 -4.03
N GLU A 93 -21.90 -0.14 -5.01
CA GLU A 93 -22.78 -1.31 -4.81
C GLU A 93 -22.12 -2.42 -3.99
N LYS A 94 -20.80 -2.56 -4.09
CA LYS A 94 -20.02 -3.53 -3.32
C LYS A 94 -19.73 -3.07 -1.89
N LEU A 95 -20.00 -1.81 -1.56
CA LEU A 95 -19.82 -1.33 -0.21
C LEU A 95 -20.93 -1.88 0.69
N PRO A 96 -20.59 -2.36 1.91
CA PRO A 96 -21.61 -2.77 2.87
C PRO A 96 -22.50 -1.56 3.18
N GLN A 97 -23.79 -1.67 2.90
CA GLN A 97 -24.77 -0.67 3.31
C GLN A 97 -24.92 -0.79 4.83
N LYS A 98 -24.45 0.23 5.55
CA LYS A 98 -24.71 0.37 6.99
C LYS A 98 -26.04 1.07 7.18
#